data_AF-A0A355QER9-F1
#
_entry.id   AF-A0A355QER9-F1
#
_cell.length_a   1.000
_cell.length_b   1.000
_cell.length_c   1.000
_cell.angle_alpha   90.00
_cell.angle_beta   90.00
_cell.angle_gamma   90.00
#
_symmetry.space_group_name_H-M   'P 1'
#
loop_
_entity.id
_entity.type
_entity.pdbx_description
1 polymer ?
#
loop_
_entity_poly.entity_id
_entity_poly.type
_entity_poly.pdbx_seq_one_letter_code
_entity_poly.pdbx_strand_id
1 'polypeptide(L)' 'MLAITLLGTGSPMPDPTRAGPATLIAGGTEQFLVDAGR' A
#
# COMPACT_ATOMS: atom_id res chain seq x y z
N MET A 1 -6.62 -5.82 -16.88
CA MET A 1 -5.23 -5.94 -16.39
C MET A 1 -5.27 -5.79 -14.88
N LEU A 2 -4.54 -6.63 -14.15
CA LEU A 2 -4.38 -6.51 -12.71
C LEU A 2 -3.08 -5.74 -12.44
N ALA A 3 -3.15 -4.69 -11.61
CA ALA A 3 -2.00 -3.91 -11.20
C ALA A 3 -1.91 -3.85 -9.67
N ILE A 4 -0.69 -3.91 -9.16
CA ILE A 4 -0.37 -3.83 -7.74
C ILE A 4 0.58 -2.66 -7.54
N THR A 5 0.22 -1.72 -6.67
CA THR A 5 1.06 -0.59 -6.29
C THR A 5 1.36 -0.66 -4.80
N LEU A 6 2.65 -0.67 -4.45
CA LEU A 6 3.09 -0.55 -3.07
C LEU A 6 3.08 0.93 -2.68
N LEU A 7 2.14 1.32 -1.82
CA LEU A 7 1.98 2.70 -1.38
C LEU A 7 2.86 2.99 -0.15
N GLY A 8 3.02 2.00 0.71
CA GLY A 8 3.90 2.08 1.87
C GLY A 8 4.39 0.71 2.30
N THR A 9 5.66 0.65 2.69
CA THR A 9 6.38 -0.59 3.03
C THR A 9 7.11 -0.48 4.37
N GLY A 10 6.78 0.52 5.18
CA GLY A 10 7.41 0.76 6.48
C GLY A 10 6.85 -0.14 7.59
N SER A 11 7.40 -1.33 7.77
CA SER A 11 7.10 -2.17 8.95
C SER A 11 8.20 -3.19 9.31
N PRO A 12 8.31 -3.58 10.61
CA PRO A 12 7.96 -2.76 11.78
C PRO A 12 8.73 -1.42 11.71
N MET A 13 8.25 -0.33 12.29
CA MET A 13 8.64 1.03 11.86
C MET A 13 9.77 1.67 12.71
N PRO A 14 11.04 1.67 12.26
CA PRO A 14 12.11 2.47 12.83
C PRO A 14 12.42 3.76 12.04
N ASP A 15 11.94 3.88 10.80
CA ASP A 15 12.30 4.95 9.87
C ASP A 15 11.14 5.94 9.70
N PRO A 16 11.30 7.21 10.14
CA PRO A 16 10.23 8.20 10.11
C PRO A 16 9.90 8.70 8.70
N THR A 17 10.69 8.35 7.69
CA THR A 17 10.48 8.76 6.29
C THR A 17 9.70 7.74 5.46
N ARG A 18 9.40 6.56 6.04
CA ARG A 18 8.62 5.52 5.36
C ARG A 18 7.18 5.52 5.84
N ALA A 19 6.24 5.57 4.91
CA ALA A 19 4.84 5.30 5.19
C ALA A 19 4.65 3.85 5.64
N GLY A 20 3.72 3.63 6.56
CA GLY A 20 3.30 2.32 7.02
C GLY A 20 2.75 1.42 5.90
N PRO A 21 2.50 0.13 6.18
CA PRO A 21 2.08 -0.82 5.15
C PRO A 21 0.78 -0.39 4.48
N ALA A 22 0.81 -0.30 3.15
CA ALA A 22 -0.37 -0.03 2.32
C ALA A 22 -0.13 -0.52 0.87
N THR A 23 -1.09 -1.25 0.32
CA THR A 23 -1.06 -1.75 -1.07
C THR A 23 -2.37 -1.41 -1.79
N LEU A 24 -2.26 -0.85 -2.99
CA LEU A 24 -3.40 -0.67 -3.89
C LEU A 24 -3.45 -1.82 -4.89
N ILE A 25 -4.59 -2.48 -4.96
CA ILE A 25 -4.91 -3.49 -5.98
C ILE A 25 -5.93 -2.88 -6.93
N ALA A 26 -5.56 -2.75 -8.20
CA ALA A 26 -6.43 -2.20 -9.24
C ALA A 26 -6.73 -3.25 -10.32
N GLY A 27 -8.01 -3.46 -10.61
CA GLY A 27 -8.48 -4.42 -11.61
C GLY A 27 -9.72 -3.90 -12.33
N GLY A 28 -9.59 -3.64 -13.64
CA GLY A 28 -10.70 -3.05 -14.40
C GLY A 28 -11.05 -1.66 -13.87
N THR A 29 -12.28 -1.48 -13.38
CA THR A 29 -12.75 -0.24 -12.75
C THR A 29 -12.73 -0.28 -11.22
N GLU A 30 -12.36 -1.41 -10.62
CA GLU A 30 -12.37 -1.61 -9.18
C GLU A 30 -10.99 -1.31 -8.59
N GLN A 31 -11.01 -0.77 -7.36
CA GLN A 31 -9.82 -0.43 -6.59
C GLN A 31 -10.02 -0.89 -5.15
N PHE A 32 -9.04 -1.61 -4.62
CA PHE A 32 -9.03 -2.10 -3.26
C PHE A 32 -7.76 -1.62 -2.56
N LEU A 33 -7.93 -0.97 -1.41
CA LEU A 33 -6.84 -0.63 -0.51
C LEU A 33 -6.72 -1.75 0.54
N VAL A 34 -5.56 -2.38 0.60
CA VAL A 34 -5.20 -3.36 1.63
C VAL A 34 -4.24 -2.71 2.61
N ASP A 35 -4.58 -2.82 3.90
CA ASP A 35 -4.03 -2.04 5.00
C ASP A 35 -4.23 -0.52 4.87
N ALA A 36 -3.84 0.23 5.90
CA ALA A 36 -3.87 1.69 5.91
C ALA A 36 -2.88 2.22 6.97
N GLY A 37 -1.63 1.73 6.90
CA GLY A 37 -0.57 2.16 7.80
C GLY A 37 -0.27 3.66 7.65
N ARG A 38 -0.09 4.35 8.77
CA ARG A 38 0.34 5.76 8.80
C ARG A 38 1.79 5.92 8.37
#